data_AF-A0AAE9UKP1-F1
#
_entry.id   AF-A0AAE9UKP1-F1
#
_cell.length_a   1.000
_cell.length_b   1.000
_cell.length_c   1.000
_cell.angle_alpha   90.00
_cell.angle_beta   90.00
_cell.angle_gamma   90.00
#
_symmetry.space_group_name_H-M   'P 1'
#
loop_
_entity.id
_entity.type
_entity.pdbx_description
1 polymer ?
#
loop_
_entity_poly.entity_id
_entity_poly.type
_entity_poly.pdbx_seq_one_letter_code
_entity_poly.pdbx_strand_id
1 'polypeptide(L)'
;MTDAGLKTYQKEWAYQKYWVMAHSQQHYNALRGLFKGNQWSEEKVLTFHCLIEEAQAIPPTVKTLRTAYQHVWGYFKKVASQEEKAHFKDLDAQLETKSEEMLYFLQEMTAHYQPFYLLSCRLITKGP
;
A
#
# COMPACT_ATOMS: atom_id res chain seq x y z
N MET A 1 -24.36 0.10 13.32
CA MET A 1 -23.22 -0.78 12.96
C MET A 1 -22.48 -1.21 14.21
N THR A 2 -22.06 -2.46 14.30
CA THR A 2 -21.36 -3.04 15.47
C THR A 2 -19.84 -2.91 15.34
N ASP A 3 -19.10 -3.09 16.45
CA ASP A 3 -17.63 -3.17 16.47
C ASP A 3 -17.05 -4.23 15.51
N ALA A 4 -17.83 -5.27 15.21
CA ALA A 4 -17.45 -6.30 14.24
C ALA A 4 -17.34 -5.73 12.81
N GLY A 5 -18.22 -4.79 12.45
CA GLY A 5 -18.18 -4.11 11.15
C GLY A 5 -16.90 -3.28 10.99
N LEU A 6 -16.54 -2.49 12.01
CA LEU A 6 -15.30 -1.69 11.99
C LEU A 6 -14.06 -2.57 11.77
N LYS A 7 -13.95 -3.69 12.49
CA LYS A 7 -12.80 -4.61 12.36
C LYS A 7 -12.68 -5.18 10.94
N THR A 8 -13.80 -5.50 10.30
CA THR A 8 -13.81 -5.97 8.91
C THR A 8 -13.25 -4.91 7.96
N TYR A 9 -13.72 -3.66 8.08
CA TYR A 9 -13.23 -2.57 7.21
C TYR A 9 -11.80 -2.15 7.52
N GLN A 10 -11.32 -2.30 8.76
CA GLN A 10 -9.91 -2.08 9.10
C GLN A 10 -9.01 -3.11 8.40
N LYS A 11 -9.44 -4.37 8.30
CA LYS A 11 -8.71 -5.40 7.55
C LYS A 11 -8.71 -5.10 6.05
N GLU A 12 -9.87 -4.74 5.50
CA GLU A 12 -9.97 -4.36 4.09
C GLU A 12 -9.08 -3.15 3.78
N TRP A 13 -9.11 -2.13 4.64
CA TRP A 13 -8.24 -0.98 4.50
C TRP A 13 -6.75 -1.37 4.57
N ALA A 14 -6.36 -2.22 5.51
CA ALA A 14 -4.99 -2.70 5.59
C ALA A 14 -4.54 -3.41 4.31
N TYR A 15 -5.44 -4.17 3.67
CA TYR A 15 -5.22 -4.83 2.39
C TYR A 15 -5.04 -3.82 1.23
N GLN A 16 -5.88 -2.79 1.16
CA GLN A 16 -5.91 -1.84 0.04
C GLN A 16 -4.91 -0.69 0.13
N LYS A 17 -4.50 -0.26 1.34
CA LYS A 17 -3.90 1.07 1.56
C LYS A 17 -2.69 1.43 0.68
N TYR A 18 -1.74 0.52 0.45
CA TYR A 18 -0.57 0.85 -0.37
C TYR A 18 -0.88 0.81 -1.87
N TRP A 19 -1.85 -0.01 -2.27
CA TRP A 19 -2.38 0.01 -3.63
C TRP A 19 -3.10 1.35 -3.88
N VAL A 20 -3.98 1.78 -2.98
CA VAL A 20 -4.60 3.12 -3.07
C VAL A 20 -3.55 4.22 -3.10
N MET A 21 -2.50 4.14 -2.29
CA MET A 21 -1.41 5.12 -2.30
C MET A 21 -0.68 5.18 -3.65
N ALA A 22 -0.48 4.03 -4.30
CA ALA A 22 0.12 3.95 -5.64
C ALA A 22 -0.75 4.62 -6.73
N HIS A 23 -2.06 4.70 -6.51
CA HIS A 23 -3.00 5.35 -7.43
C HIS A 23 -3.24 6.83 -7.07
N SER A 24 -3.44 7.15 -5.78
CA SER A 24 -3.69 8.51 -5.31
C SER A 24 -3.42 8.72 -3.81
N GLN A 25 -2.46 9.60 -3.51
CA GLN A 25 -2.18 10.03 -2.14
C GLN A 25 -3.38 10.73 -1.48
N GLN A 26 -4.20 11.44 -2.25
CA GLN A 26 -5.39 12.13 -1.75
C GLN A 26 -6.42 11.13 -1.22
N HIS A 27 -6.74 10.09 -1.99
CA HIS A 27 -7.68 9.04 -1.58
C HIS A 27 -7.14 8.23 -0.41
N TYR A 28 -5.82 7.94 -0.40
CA TYR A 28 -5.18 7.33 0.76
C TYR A 28 -5.40 8.14 2.05
N ASN A 29 -5.22 9.46 1.99
CA ASN A 29 -5.41 10.34 3.14
C ASN A 29 -6.88 10.42 3.56
N ALA A 30 -7.81 10.47 2.60
CA ALA A 30 -9.25 10.47 2.87
C ALA A 30 -9.69 9.16 3.57
N LEU A 31 -9.27 8.00 3.03
CA LEU A 31 -9.53 6.70 3.63
C LEU A 31 -8.89 6.58 5.02
N ARG A 32 -7.64 7.00 5.19
CA ARG A 32 -7.00 7.06 6.53
C ARG A 32 -7.80 7.91 7.51
N GLY A 33 -8.33 9.05 7.05
CA GLY A 33 -9.18 9.94 7.85
C GLY A 33 -10.51 9.30 8.23
N LEU A 34 -11.10 8.49 7.34
CA LEU A 34 -12.38 7.81 7.55
C LEU A 34 -12.38 6.90 8.80
N PHE A 35 -11.24 6.23 9.05
CA PHE A 35 -11.03 5.36 10.22
C PHE A 35 -10.69 6.11 11.52
N LYS A 36 -10.47 7.43 11.47
CA LYS A 36 -10.16 8.22 12.68
C LYS A 36 -11.32 8.17 13.68
N GLY A 37 -10.99 8.00 14.95
CA GLY A 37 -11.97 7.96 16.05
C GLY A 37 -12.71 6.63 16.22
N ASN A 38 -12.42 5.60 15.41
CA ASN A 38 -12.98 4.25 15.54
C ASN A 38 -14.53 4.20 15.58
N GLN A 39 -15.20 5.18 14.97
CA GLN A 39 -16.64 5.20 14.80
C GLN A 39 -16.97 4.79 13.36
N TRP A 40 -17.82 3.78 13.21
CA TRP A 40 -18.19 3.23 11.90
C TRP A 40 -19.70 3.30 11.69
N SER A 41 -20.10 3.86 10.55
CA SER A 41 -21.50 4.03 10.15
C SER A 41 -21.73 3.49 8.74
N GLU A 42 -22.99 3.29 8.35
CA GLU A 42 -23.35 2.90 6.99
C GLU A 42 -22.94 3.95 5.96
N GLU A 43 -23.04 5.23 6.30
CA GLU A 43 -22.53 6.32 5.46
C GLU A 43 -21.02 6.16 5.18
N LYS A 44 -20.22 5.86 6.21
CA LYS A 44 -18.78 5.61 6.04
C LYS A 44 -18.50 4.37 5.19
N VAL A 45 -19.38 3.37 5.20
CA VAL A 45 -19.25 2.21 4.29
C VAL A 45 -19.39 2.65 2.84
N LEU A 46 -20.39 3.46 2.53
CA LEU A 46 -20.58 3.99 1.18
C LEU A 46 -19.39 4.85 0.74
N THR A 47 -18.93 5.76 1.62
CA THR A 47 -17.75 6.59 1.36
C THR A 47 -16.49 5.76 1.16
N PHE A 48 -16.30 4.69 1.93
CA PHE A 48 -15.14 3.80 1.80
C PHE A 48 -15.08 3.19 0.39
N HIS A 49 -16.18 2.60 -0.07
CA HIS A 49 -16.24 1.95 -1.38
C HIS A 49 -16.07 2.96 -2.52
N CYS A 50 -16.74 4.10 -2.44
CA CYS A 50 -16.61 5.18 -3.41
C CYS A 50 -15.14 5.65 -3.55
N LEU A 51 -14.44 5.89 -2.44
CA LEU A 51 -13.03 6.30 -2.48
C LEU A 51 -12.09 5.23 -3.07
N ILE A 52 -12.40 3.94 -2.90
CA ILE A 52 -11.64 2.85 -3.51
C ILE A 52 -11.86 2.80 -5.02
N GLU A 53 -13.11 2.93 -5.47
CA GLU A 53 -13.48 2.95 -6.89
C GLU A 53 -12.87 4.16 -7.61
N GLU A 54 -12.94 5.35 -7.00
CA GLU A 54 -12.31 6.56 -7.53
C GLU A 54 -10.80 6.41 -7.66
N ALA A 55 -10.14 5.84 -6.65
CA ALA A 55 -8.70 5.54 -6.73
C ALA A 55 -8.40 4.53 -7.84
N GLN A 56 -9.26 3.53 -8.06
CA GLN A 56 -9.10 2.53 -9.12
C GLN A 56 -9.12 3.13 -10.52
N ALA A 57 -9.93 4.17 -10.75
CA ALA A 57 -10.03 4.84 -12.04
C ALA A 57 -8.79 5.68 -12.39
N ILE A 58 -7.90 5.95 -11.42
CA ILE A 58 -6.70 6.75 -11.62
C ILE A 58 -5.52 5.80 -11.90
N PRO A 59 -4.88 5.83 -13.08
CA PRO A 59 -3.70 5.01 -13.31
C PRO A 59 -2.51 5.46 -12.42
N PRO A 60 -1.70 4.53 -11.90
CA PRO A 60 -0.48 4.88 -11.18
C PRO A 60 0.49 5.70 -12.04
N THR A 61 1.22 6.59 -11.39
CA THR A 61 2.34 7.34 -11.98
C THR A 61 3.64 6.91 -11.32
N VAL A 62 4.79 7.14 -11.96
CA VAL A 62 6.11 6.90 -11.34
C VAL A 62 6.23 7.57 -9.97
N LYS A 63 5.68 8.78 -9.81
CA LYS A 63 5.70 9.52 -8.54
C LYS A 63 4.89 8.82 -7.45
N THR A 64 3.68 8.34 -7.76
CA THR A 64 2.82 7.69 -6.77
C THR A 64 3.31 6.28 -6.46
N LEU A 65 3.81 5.55 -7.46
CA LEU A 65 4.50 4.26 -7.28
C LEU A 65 5.72 4.41 -6.37
N ARG A 66 6.60 5.40 -6.63
CA ARG A 66 7.76 5.68 -5.77
C ARG A 66 7.34 5.86 -4.32
N THR A 67 6.28 6.63 -4.09
CA THR A 67 5.75 6.88 -2.74
C THR A 67 5.32 5.58 -2.07
N ALA A 68 4.52 4.76 -2.77
CA ALA A 68 4.05 3.47 -2.25
C ALA A 68 5.20 2.50 -1.97
N TYR A 69 6.15 2.36 -2.91
CA TYR A 69 7.30 1.47 -2.78
C TYR A 69 8.24 1.90 -1.65
N GLN A 70 8.49 3.20 -1.47
CA GLN A 70 9.29 3.70 -0.34
C GLN A 70 8.61 3.43 1.01
N HIS A 71 7.27 3.49 1.06
CA HIS A 71 6.53 3.10 2.27
C HIS A 71 6.65 1.60 2.58
N VAL A 72 6.56 0.74 1.56
CA VAL A 72 6.79 -0.71 1.70
C VAL A 72 8.23 -1.01 2.11
N TRP A 73 9.21 -0.35 1.49
CA TRP A 73 10.63 -0.45 1.83
C TRP A 73 10.92 -0.11 3.29
N GLY A 74 10.13 0.78 3.89
CA GLY A 74 10.22 1.14 5.30
C GLY A 74 10.17 -0.04 6.27
N TYR A 75 9.54 -1.16 5.89
CA TYR A 75 9.50 -2.39 6.69
C TYR A 75 10.83 -3.15 6.68
N PHE A 76 11.62 -3.04 5.61
CA PHE A 76 12.86 -3.80 5.43
C PHE A 76 14.11 -3.02 5.81
N LYS A 77 14.11 -1.69 5.73
CA LYS A 77 15.31 -0.85 5.85
C LYS A 77 16.22 -1.12 7.06
N LYS A 78 15.68 -1.64 8.16
CA LYS A 78 16.42 -1.95 9.40
C LYS A 78 17.01 -3.36 9.42
N VAL A 79 16.43 -4.29 8.66
CA VAL A 79 16.81 -5.71 8.65
C VAL A 79 17.52 -6.12 7.36
N ALA A 80 17.34 -5.35 6.28
CA ALA A 80 17.92 -5.61 4.97
C ALA A 80 19.45 -5.54 4.99
N SER A 81 20.07 -6.41 4.19
CA SER A 81 21.51 -6.46 3.95
C SER A 81 22.02 -5.18 3.27
N GLN A 82 23.34 -5.00 3.22
CA GLN A 82 23.92 -3.85 2.54
C GLN A 82 23.69 -3.92 1.03
N GLU A 83 23.72 -5.14 0.46
CA GLU A 83 23.44 -5.43 -0.93
C GLU A 83 21.98 -5.12 -1.28
N GLU A 84 21.02 -5.59 -0.46
CA GLU A 84 19.59 -5.31 -0.65
C GLU A 84 19.29 -3.80 -0.59
N LYS A 85 19.92 -3.08 0.35
CA LYS A 85 19.81 -1.61 0.44
C LYS A 85 20.37 -0.92 -0.80
N ALA A 86 21.50 -1.38 -1.31
CA ALA A 86 22.11 -0.83 -2.52
C ALA A 86 21.23 -1.11 -3.76
N HIS A 87 20.69 -2.32 -3.86
CA HIS A 87 19.80 -2.71 -4.95
C HIS A 87 18.50 -1.90 -4.94
N PHE A 88 17.86 -1.75 -3.78
CA PHE A 88 16.69 -0.87 -3.64
C PHE A 88 16.99 0.56 -4.12
N LYS A 89 18.15 1.11 -3.74
CA LYS A 89 18.55 2.46 -4.14
C LYS A 89 18.74 2.59 -5.65
N ASP A 90 19.31 1.57 -6.30
CA ASP A 90 19.45 1.53 -7.77
C ASP A 90 18.08 1.51 -8.46
N LEU A 91 17.19 0.62 -8.01
CA LEU A 91 15.83 0.52 -8.53
C LEU A 91 15.04 1.82 -8.33
N ASP A 92 15.16 2.47 -7.16
CA ASP A 92 14.46 3.74 -6.88
C ASP A 92 14.98 4.87 -7.77
N ALA A 93 16.29 4.94 -8.02
CA ALA A 93 16.88 5.92 -8.92
C ALA A 93 16.39 5.75 -10.37
N GLN A 94 16.17 4.51 -10.81
CA GLN A 94 15.75 4.15 -12.18
C GLN A 94 14.27 3.78 -12.29
N LEU A 95 13.44 4.20 -11.32
CA LEU A 95 12.08 3.69 -11.19
C LEU A 95 11.18 3.92 -12.42
N GLU A 96 11.45 4.96 -13.20
CA GLU A 96 10.70 5.25 -14.43
C GLU A 96 10.73 4.08 -15.43
N THR A 97 11.86 3.38 -15.54
CA THR A 97 12.01 2.22 -16.41
C THR A 97 11.97 0.90 -15.64
N LYS A 98 12.23 0.91 -14.34
CA LYS A 98 12.35 -0.28 -13.48
C LYS A 98 11.23 -0.46 -12.46
N SER A 99 10.06 0.14 -12.69
CA SER A 99 8.95 0.09 -11.73
C SER A 99 8.44 -1.33 -11.44
N GLU A 100 8.46 -2.22 -12.43
CA GLU A 100 8.11 -3.64 -12.28
C GLU A 100 9.21 -4.41 -11.55
N GLU A 101 10.48 -4.18 -11.89
CA GLU A 101 11.62 -4.79 -11.17
C GLU A 101 11.61 -4.42 -9.68
N MET A 102 11.29 -3.15 -9.35
CA MET A 102 11.10 -2.72 -7.97
C MET A 102 9.97 -3.49 -7.27
N LEU A 103 8.85 -3.74 -7.95
CA LEU A 103 7.75 -4.51 -7.39
C LEU A 103 8.19 -5.95 -7.08
N TYR A 104 8.81 -6.63 -8.05
CA TYR A 104 9.28 -8.00 -7.87
C TYR A 104 10.27 -8.09 -6.71
N PHE A 105 11.23 -7.17 -6.64
CA PHE A 105 12.16 -7.11 -5.52
C PHE A 105 11.44 -6.95 -4.17
N LEU A 106 10.45 -6.05 -4.06
CA LEU A 106 9.68 -5.89 -2.82
C LEU A 106 8.82 -7.12 -2.48
N GLN A 107 8.35 -7.87 -3.49
CA GLN A 107 7.66 -9.15 -3.29
C GLN A 107 8.61 -10.22 -2.74
N GLU A 108 9.82 -10.35 -3.29
CA GLU A 108 10.86 -11.26 -2.81
C GLU A 108 11.27 -10.93 -1.37
N MET A 109 11.51 -9.65 -1.08
CA MET A 109 11.77 -9.16 0.27
C MET A 109 10.63 -9.51 1.24
N THR A 110 9.38 -9.39 0.79
CA THR A 110 8.21 -9.76 1.60
C THR A 110 8.16 -11.28 1.85
N ALA A 111 8.49 -12.10 0.86
CA ALA A 111 8.53 -13.55 1.00
C ALA A 111 9.66 -14.01 1.93
N HIS A 112 10.82 -13.36 1.88
CA HIS A 112 11.98 -13.66 2.71
C HIS A 112 11.76 -13.24 4.17
N TYR A 113 11.46 -11.96 4.42
CA TYR A 113 11.38 -11.42 5.77
C TYR A 113 10.01 -11.58 6.44
N GLN A 114 8.99 -12.00 5.67
CA GLN A 114 7.61 -12.23 6.12
C GLN A 114 7.03 -11.17 7.08
N PRO A 115 7.14 -9.85 6.76
CA PRO A 115 6.53 -8.83 7.60
C PRO A 115 5.02 -8.99 7.57
N PHE A 116 4.43 -9.36 8.72
CA PHE A 116 3.02 -9.70 8.88
C PHE A 116 2.06 -8.73 8.19
N TYR A 117 2.34 -7.42 8.26
CA TYR A 117 1.50 -6.38 7.65
C TYR A 117 1.50 -6.36 6.10
N LEU A 118 2.52 -6.90 5.43
CA LEU A 118 2.61 -6.92 3.97
C LEU A 118 2.13 -8.24 3.35
N LEU A 119 2.08 -9.32 4.14
CA LEU A 119 1.62 -10.65 3.68
C LEU A 119 0.16 -10.66 3.17
N SER A 120 -0.61 -9.65 3.55
CA SER A 120 -1.99 -9.45 3.08
C SER A 120 -2.15 -8.07 2.44
N CYS A 121 -1.13 -7.54 1.77
CA CYS A 121 -1.22 -6.28 1.05
C CYS A 121 -1.51 -6.53 -0.43
N ARG A 122 -2.56 -5.90 -0.98
CA ARG A 122 -2.95 -6.02 -2.39
C ARG A 122 -1.78 -5.73 -3.35
N LEU A 123 -1.10 -4.59 -3.15
CA LEU A 123 0.01 -4.16 -4.01
C LEU A 123 1.10 -5.24 -4.14
N ILE A 124 1.40 -5.94 -3.05
CA ILE A 124 2.45 -6.95 -3.00
C ILE A 124 1.92 -8.31 -3.48
N THR A 125 0.76 -8.73 -3.01
CA THR A 125 0.23 -10.08 -3.28
C THR A 125 -0.42 -10.25 -4.66
N LYS A 126 -0.85 -9.17 -5.31
CA LYS A 126 -1.56 -9.23 -6.60
C LYS A 126 -0.93 -8.39 -7.71
N GLY A 127 0.13 -7.63 -7.42
CA GLY A 127 0.64 -6.61 -8.33
C GLY A 127 -0.36 -5.44 -8.53
N PRO A 128 0.10 -4.32 -9.12
CA PRO A 128 -0.73 -3.16 -9.43
C PRO A 128 -1.84 -3.48 -10.44
#